data_AF-A0A845W7U4-F1
#
_entry.id   AF-A0A845W7U4-F1
#
_cell.length_a   1.000
_cell.length_b   1.000
_cell.length_c   1.000
_cell.angle_alpha   90.00
_cell.angle_beta   90.00
_cell.angle_gamma   90.00
#
_symmetry.space_group_name_H-M   'P 1'
#
loop_
_entity.id
_entity.type
_entity.pdbx_description
1 polymer ?
#
loop_
_entity_poly.entity_id
_entity_poly.type
_entity_poly.pdbx_seq_one_letter_code
_entity_poly.pdbx_strand_id
1 'polypeptide(L)'
;MLQLLRAEFKRTWTEFIRYPVEAFSSVAVTTFIFYGMFISVRFVAGPQLSVGNRIDTIVVGYVLWVLVLSVVNDIAITLQIEAQTGTLEQVFLSSFSAAKVFLARTVVSLALRLILNVSLLLLITLVTGSRLSFPPSLLLPLCTLLLGAYGLSFLMGALALVFKRVEQV
;
A
#
# COMPACT_ATOMS: atom_id res chain seq x y z
N MET A 1 21.47 -11.61 -5.18
CA MET A 1 20.30 -10.80 -4.74
C MET A 1 20.07 -9.56 -5.60
N LEU A 2 21.11 -8.80 -5.98
CA LEU A 2 20.93 -7.61 -6.83
C LEU A 2 20.24 -7.93 -8.18
N GLN A 3 20.61 -9.04 -8.82
CA GLN A 3 19.98 -9.50 -10.07
C GLN A 3 18.50 -9.82 -9.89
N LEU A 4 18.13 -10.44 -8.76
CA LEU A 4 16.74 -10.76 -8.41
C LEU A 4 15.93 -9.49 -8.17
N LEU A 5 16.49 -8.52 -7.43
CA LEU A 5 15.85 -7.22 -7.19
C LEU A 5 15.64 -6.47 -8.51
N ARG A 6 16.63 -6.48 -9.40
CA ARG A 6 16.49 -5.89 -10.75
C ARG A 6 15.41 -6.58 -11.59
N ALA A 7 15.28 -7.90 -11.50
CA ALA A 7 14.27 -8.67 -12.21
C ALA A 7 12.86 -8.35 -11.69
N GLU A 8 12.67 -8.38 -10.36
CA GLU A 8 11.40 -8.01 -9.71
C GLU A 8 11.05 -6.53 -10.00
N PHE A 9 12.03 -5.63 -9.97
CA PHE A 9 11.82 -4.22 -10.36
C PHE A 9 11.32 -4.09 -11.79
N LYS A 10 11.97 -4.78 -12.74
CA LYS A 10 11.54 -4.76 -14.14
C LYS A 10 10.11 -5.31 -14.28
N ARG A 11 9.77 -6.38 -13.56
CA ARG A 11 8.43 -6.96 -13.56
C ARG A 11 7.39 -5.96 -13.06
N THR A 12 7.55 -5.45 -11.84
CA THR A 12 6.62 -4.50 -11.21
C THR A 12 6.47 -3.22 -12.03
N TRP A 13 7.58 -2.72 -12.60
CA TRP A 13 7.54 -1.54 -13.47
C TRP A 13 6.79 -1.80 -14.78
N THR A 14 6.97 -2.99 -15.38
CA THR A 14 6.24 -3.39 -16.58
C THR A 14 4.75 -3.52 -16.31
N GLU A 15 4.40 -4.10 -15.16
CA GLU A 15 3.01 -4.21 -14.70
C GLU A 15 2.38 -2.83 -14.50
N PHE A 16 3.07 -1.91 -13.84
CA PHE A 16 2.62 -0.53 -13.67
C PHE A 16 2.37 0.20 -15.00
N ILE A 17 3.26 0.04 -15.99
CA ILE A 17 3.09 0.65 -17.32
C ILE A 17 1.96 0.00 -18.12
N ARG A 18 1.75 -1.31 -17.95
CA ARG A 18 0.71 -2.05 -18.69
C ARG A 18 -0.68 -1.89 -18.09
N TYR A 19 -0.76 -1.72 -16.76
CA TYR A 19 -2.00 -1.55 -16.01
C TYR A 19 -2.03 -0.21 -15.26
N PRO A 20 -1.80 0.93 -15.95
CA PRO A 20 -1.75 2.23 -15.27
C PRO A 20 -3.11 2.60 -14.69
N VAL A 21 -4.20 2.15 -15.33
CA VAL A 21 -5.57 2.39 -14.89
C VAL A 21 -5.81 1.84 -13.48
N GLU A 22 -5.24 0.69 -13.13
CA GLU A 22 -5.36 0.12 -11.79
C GLU A 22 -4.72 1.03 -10.73
N ALA A 23 -3.48 1.48 -10.98
CA ALA A 23 -2.79 2.38 -10.07
C ALA A 23 -3.50 3.74 -9.95
N PHE A 24 -3.86 4.37 -11.07
CA PHE A 24 -4.55 5.66 -11.05
C PHE A 24 -5.96 5.57 -10.46
N SER A 25 -6.72 4.52 -10.79
CA SER A 25 -8.05 4.33 -10.22
C SER A 25 -8.00 4.10 -8.72
N SER A 26 -7.03 3.33 -8.21
CA SER A 26 -6.87 3.13 -6.77
C SER A 26 -6.66 4.45 -6.01
N VAL A 27 -5.81 5.34 -6.55
CA VAL A 27 -5.56 6.67 -5.99
C VAL A 27 -6.79 7.57 -6.13
N ALA A 28 -7.46 7.57 -7.29
CA ALA A 28 -8.65 8.37 -7.53
C ALA A 28 -9.82 7.97 -6.61
N VAL A 29 -10.09 6.68 -6.49
CA VAL A 29 -11.17 6.14 -5.66
C VAL A 29 -10.91 6.42 -4.18
N THR A 30 -9.69 6.18 -3.69
CA THR A 30 -9.35 6.51 -2.30
C THR A 30 -9.44 8.01 -2.02
N THR A 31 -8.96 8.86 -2.94
CA THR A 31 -9.14 10.32 -2.83
C THR A 31 -10.61 10.71 -2.78
N PHE A 32 -11.45 10.11 -3.62
CA PHE A 32 -12.88 10.37 -3.66
C PHE A 32 -13.58 9.96 -2.35
N ILE A 33 -13.23 8.78 -1.81
CA ILE A 33 -13.75 8.30 -0.52
C ILE A 33 -13.35 9.29 0.59
N PHE A 34 -12.08 9.71 0.63
CA PHE A 34 -11.62 10.70 1.60
C PHE A 34 -12.43 12.00 1.50
N TYR A 35 -12.63 12.51 0.29
CA TYR A 35 -13.36 13.75 0.06
C TYR A 35 -14.82 13.65 0.51
N GLY A 36 -15.49 12.52 0.21
CA GLY A 36 -16.82 12.22 0.71
C GLY A 36 -16.88 12.27 2.24
N MET A 37 -15.97 11.56 2.91
CA MET A 37 -15.86 11.59 4.38
C MET A 37 -15.59 12.99 4.92
N PHE A 38 -14.71 13.74 4.27
CA PHE A 38 -14.33 15.10 4.67
C PHE A 38 -15.53 16.05 4.62
N ILE A 39 -16.32 16.03 3.54
CA ILE A 39 -17.55 16.82 3.44
C ILE A 39 -18.56 16.39 4.50
N SER A 40 -18.77 15.07 4.67
CA SER A 40 -19.73 14.55 5.66
C SER A 40 -19.41 15.05 7.06
N VAL A 41 -18.13 15.01 7.47
CA VAL A 41 -17.71 15.51 8.79
C VAL A 41 -17.94 17.02 8.89
N ARG A 42 -17.59 17.81 7.86
CA ARG A 42 -17.84 19.27 7.87
C ARG A 42 -19.32 19.62 7.93
N PHE A 43 -20.18 18.84 7.28
CA PHE A 43 -21.62 19.06 7.27
C PHE A 43 -22.25 18.77 8.64
N VAL A 44 -21.83 17.68 9.30
CA VAL A 44 -22.39 17.24 10.58
C VAL A 44 -21.82 18.00 11.78
N ALA A 45 -20.55 18.39 11.76
CA ALA A 45 -19.87 19.01 12.91
C ALA A 45 -20.25 20.49 13.16
N GLY A 46 -20.95 21.14 12.22
CA GLY A 46 -21.34 22.56 12.30
C GLY A 46 -20.14 23.55 12.30
N PRO A 47 -20.39 24.87 12.27
CA PRO A 47 -19.34 25.90 12.22
C PRO A 47 -18.49 26.01 13.49
N GLN A 48 -18.89 25.34 14.57
CA GLN A 48 -18.40 25.57 15.94
C GLN A 48 -17.28 24.61 16.37
N LEU A 49 -17.06 23.50 15.66
CA LEU A 49 -15.82 22.74 15.84
C LEU A 49 -14.72 23.42 15.05
N SER A 50 -13.65 23.84 15.73
CA SER A 50 -12.37 24.23 15.11
C SER A 50 -11.74 23.02 14.41
N VAL A 51 -12.29 22.62 13.27
CA VAL A 51 -11.82 21.48 12.47
C VAL A 51 -10.41 21.75 11.94
N GLY A 52 -10.02 23.02 11.77
CA GLY A 52 -8.73 23.44 11.19
C GLY A 52 -7.51 22.69 11.72
N ASN A 53 -7.37 22.53 13.05
CA ASN A 53 -6.22 21.85 13.65
C ASN A 53 -6.35 20.31 13.69
N ARG A 54 -7.55 19.76 13.44
CA ARG A 54 -7.82 18.31 13.41
C ARG A 54 -7.75 17.71 12.01
N ILE A 55 -7.91 18.54 10.98
CA ILE A 55 -7.88 18.11 9.58
C ILE A 55 -6.54 17.45 9.26
N ASP A 56 -5.42 18.05 9.69
CA ASP A 56 -4.09 17.50 9.45
C ASP A 56 -3.95 16.09 10.03
N THR A 57 -4.42 15.87 11.26
CA THR A 57 -4.41 14.55 11.92
C THR A 57 -5.27 13.53 11.16
N ILE A 58 -6.45 13.94 10.66
CA ILE A 58 -7.34 13.06 9.88
C ILE A 58 -6.67 12.69 8.55
N VAL A 59 -6.03 13.64 7.88
CA VAL A 59 -5.29 13.40 6.62
C VAL A 59 -4.14 12.41 6.85
N VAL A 60 -3.29 12.65 7.86
CA VAL A 60 -2.19 11.71 8.19
C VAL A 60 -2.74 10.32 8.49
N GLY A 61 -3.75 10.23 9.36
CA GLY A 61 -4.35 8.96 9.75
C GLY A 61 -4.91 8.19 8.57
N TYR A 62 -5.61 8.87 7.66
CA TYR A 62 -6.17 8.27 6.47
C TYR A 62 -5.09 7.78 5.49
N VAL A 63 -4.10 8.61 5.19
CA VAL A 63 -3.01 8.26 4.27
C VAL A 63 -2.18 7.10 4.81
N LEU A 64 -1.89 7.08 6.11
CA LEU A 64 -1.23 5.96 6.77
C LEU A 64 -2.10 4.69 6.75
N TRP A 65 -3.40 4.83 6.98
CA TRP A 65 -4.32 3.69 6.93
C TRP A 65 -4.36 3.05 5.54
N VAL A 66 -4.44 3.86 4.47
CA VAL A 66 -4.37 3.37 3.08
C VAL A 66 -3.02 2.68 2.82
N LEU A 67 -1.90 3.25 3.30
CA LEU A 67 -0.58 2.64 3.14
C LEU A 67 -0.50 1.27 3.83
N VAL A 68 -0.94 1.19 5.09
CA VAL A 68 -0.92 -0.05 5.88
C VAL A 68 -1.81 -1.11 5.27
N LEU A 69 -3.06 -0.76 4.92
CA LEU A 69 -3.98 -1.70 4.26
C LEU A 69 -3.40 -2.25 2.96
N SER A 70 -2.79 -1.36 2.18
CA SER A 70 -2.10 -1.78 0.97
C SER A 70 -1.03 -2.81 1.35
N VAL A 71 -0.08 -2.45 2.22
CA VAL A 71 1.07 -3.28 2.59
C VAL A 71 0.66 -4.65 3.15
N VAL A 72 -0.30 -4.67 4.07
CA VAL A 72 -0.77 -5.92 4.71
C VAL A 72 -1.31 -6.90 3.67
N ASN A 73 -2.06 -6.42 2.68
CA ASN A 73 -2.66 -7.29 1.66
C ASN A 73 -1.70 -7.68 0.51
N ASP A 74 -0.54 -7.02 0.38
CA ASP A 74 0.37 -7.16 -0.77
C ASP A 74 0.73 -8.61 -1.10
N ILE A 75 1.32 -9.30 -0.12
CA ILE A 75 1.87 -10.63 -0.33
C ILE A 75 0.74 -11.62 -0.54
N ALA A 76 -0.32 -11.56 0.28
CA ALA A 76 -1.45 -12.48 0.20
C ALA A 76 -2.16 -12.42 -1.15
N ILE A 77 -2.40 -11.23 -1.71
CA ILE A 77 -3.03 -11.06 -3.03
C ILE A 77 -2.07 -11.54 -4.13
N THR A 78 -0.81 -11.09 -4.09
CA THR A 78 0.18 -11.48 -5.12
C THR A 78 0.33 -12.99 -5.23
N LEU A 79 0.36 -13.67 -4.08
CA LEU A 79 0.52 -15.11 -4.01
C LEU A 79 -0.68 -15.87 -4.56
N GLN A 80 -1.89 -15.36 -4.32
CA GLN A 80 -3.12 -15.89 -4.89
C GLN A 80 -3.15 -15.73 -6.40
N ILE A 81 -2.76 -14.56 -6.92
CA ILE A 81 -2.65 -14.32 -8.37
C ILE A 81 -1.63 -15.28 -9.00
N GLU A 82 -0.47 -15.48 -8.39
CA GLU A 82 0.55 -16.42 -8.89
C GLU A 82 0.08 -17.88 -8.83
N ALA A 83 -0.69 -18.24 -7.80
CA ALA A 83 -1.28 -19.57 -7.69
C ALA A 83 -2.33 -19.81 -8.79
N GLN A 84 -3.17 -18.81 -9.08
CA GLN A 84 -4.21 -18.89 -10.10
C GLN A 84 -3.62 -18.90 -11.53
N THR A 85 -2.54 -18.16 -11.76
CA THR A 85 -1.85 -18.09 -13.06
C THR A 85 -0.85 -19.24 -13.28
N GLY A 86 -0.63 -20.10 -12.27
CA GLY A 86 0.28 -21.24 -12.33
C GLY A 86 1.77 -20.87 -12.25
N THR A 87 2.12 -19.60 -12.02
CA THR A 87 3.52 -19.16 -11.90
C THR A 87 4.10 -19.39 -10.51
N LEU A 88 3.26 -19.69 -9.51
CA LEU A 88 3.71 -19.97 -8.14
C LEU A 88 4.72 -21.11 -8.11
N GLU A 89 4.44 -22.22 -8.80
CA GLU A 89 5.32 -23.39 -8.84
C GLU A 89 6.70 -23.04 -9.42
N GLN A 90 6.73 -22.16 -10.44
CA GLN A 90 7.97 -21.68 -11.03
C GLN A 90 8.81 -20.85 -10.06
N VAL A 91 8.18 -20.08 -9.16
CA VAL A 91 8.88 -19.33 -8.11
C VAL A 91 9.55 -20.29 -7.13
N PHE A 92 8.87 -21.37 -6.73
CA PHE A 92 9.42 -22.39 -5.83
C PHE A 92 10.50 -23.27 -6.48
N LEU A 93 10.42 -23.51 -7.79
CA LEU A 93 11.42 -24.25 -8.56
C LEU A 93 12.63 -23.40 -8.99
N SER A 94 12.57 -22.09 -8.76
CA SER A 94 13.69 -21.20 -9.11
C SER A 94 14.94 -21.51 -8.29
N SER A 95 16.12 -21.17 -8.82
CA SER A 95 17.40 -21.35 -8.11
C SER A 95 17.48 -20.53 -6.81
N PHE A 96 16.60 -19.54 -6.61
CA PHE A 96 16.50 -18.75 -5.39
C PHE A 96 15.43 -19.32 -4.47
N SER A 97 15.71 -19.34 -3.17
CA SER A 97 14.68 -19.67 -2.17
C SER A 97 13.49 -18.72 -2.27
N ALA A 98 12.27 -19.27 -2.21
CA ALA A 98 11.02 -18.51 -2.26
C ALA A 98 11.01 -17.30 -1.30
N ALA A 99 11.53 -17.46 -0.07
CA ALA A 99 11.64 -16.38 0.89
C ALA A 99 12.47 -15.18 0.38
N LYS A 100 13.57 -15.45 -0.34
CA LYS A 100 14.41 -14.38 -0.93
C LYS A 100 13.69 -13.68 -2.08
N VAL A 101 12.88 -14.41 -2.85
CA VAL A 101 12.06 -13.85 -3.94
C VAL A 101 11.00 -12.92 -3.37
N PHE A 102 10.22 -13.38 -2.39
CA PHE A 102 9.19 -12.56 -1.77
C PHE A 102 9.77 -11.34 -1.05
N LEU A 103 10.91 -11.47 -0.36
CA LEU A 103 11.60 -10.32 0.23
C LEU A 103 12.04 -9.29 -0.82
N ALA A 104 12.64 -9.72 -1.92
CA ALA A 104 13.04 -8.82 -3.00
C ALA A 104 11.82 -8.11 -3.62
N ARG A 105 10.72 -8.84 -3.80
CA ARG A 105 9.46 -8.31 -4.30
C ARG A 105 8.87 -7.27 -3.36
N THR A 106 8.83 -7.56 -2.05
CA THR A 106 8.36 -6.63 -1.02
C THR A 106 9.11 -5.29 -1.07
N VAL A 107 10.43 -5.31 -1.23
CA VAL A 107 11.22 -4.07 -1.33
C VAL A 107 10.83 -3.25 -2.56
N VAL A 108 10.63 -3.92 -3.70
CA VAL A 108 10.23 -3.28 -4.96
C VAL A 108 8.80 -2.75 -4.88
N SER A 109 7.86 -3.56 -4.39
CA SER A 109 6.45 -3.18 -4.27
C SER A 109 6.27 -2.02 -3.30
N LEU A 110 7.02 -2.01 -2.18
CA LEU A 110 7.03 -0.91 -1.22
C LEU A 110 7.38 0.42 -1.88
N ALA A 111 8.41 0.44 -2.73
CA ALA A 111 8.79 1.67 -3.43
C ALA A 111 7.63 2.24 -4.27
N LEU A 112 6.93 1.38 -5.00
CA LEU A 112 5.77 1.78 -5.81
C LEU A 112 4.60 2.23 -4.93
N ARG A 113 4.31 1.51 -3.84
CA ARG A 113 3.27 1.84 -2.86
C ARG A 113 3.51 3.19 -2.21
N LEU A 114 4.76 3.51 -1.87
CA LEU A 114 5.14 4.81 -1.34
C LEU A 114 4.92 5.92 -2.38
N ILE A 115 5.26 5.70 -3.65
CA ILE A 115 5.00 6.68 -4.72
C ILE A 115 3.50 6.95 -4.85
N LEU A 116 2.66 5.90 -4.90
CA LEU A 116 1.22 6.05 -4.97
C LEU A 116 0.65 6.74 -3.73
N ASN A 117 1.13 6.39 -2.54
CA ASN A 117 0.68 6.99 -1.30
C ASN A 117 1.08 8.48 -1.16
N VAL A 118 2.27 8.84 -1.65
CA VAL A 118 2.68 10.25 -1.77
C VAL A 118 1.79 10.98 -2.78
N SER A 119 1.45 10.36 -3.91
CA SER A 119 0.52 10.97 -4.87
C SER A 119 -0.87 11.21 -4.27
N LEU A 120 -1.39 10.25 -3.49
CA LEU A 120 -2.63 10.38 -2.72
C LEU A 120 -2.54 11.53 -1.72
N LEU A 121 -1.45 11.60 -0.95
CA LEU A 121 -1.21 12.67 0.02
C LEU A 121 -1.25 14.04 -0.68
N LEU A 122 -0.55 14.20 -1.80
CA LEU A 122 -0.54 15.44 -2.56
C LEU A 122 -1.94 15.84 -3.06
N LEU A 123 -2.73 14.89 -3.56
CA LEU A 123 -4.11 15.18 -3.99
C LEU A 123 -4.98 15.63 -2.81
N ILE A 124 -4.87 14.96 -1.66
CA ILE A 124 -5.65 15.31 -0.47
C ILE A 124 -5.25 16.69 0.06
N THR A 125 -3.95 17.01 0.12
CA THR A 125 -3.49 18.33 0.58
C THR A 125 -3.91 19.45 -0.37
N LEU A 126 -3.92 19.20 -1.69
CA LEU A 126 -4.41 20.16 -2.69
C LEU A 126 -5.90 20.46 -2.50
N VAL A 127 -6.72 19.44 -2.24
CA VAL A 127 -8.18 19.60 -2.06
C VAL A 127 -8.51 20.24 -0.70
N THR A 128 -7.74 19.89 0.33
CA THR A 128 -8.02 20.27 1.71
C THR A 128 -7.36 21.58 2.13
N GLY A 129 -6.29 21.99 1.43
CA GLY A 129 -5.44 23.13 1.79
C GLY A 129 -4.55 22.91 3.01
N SER A 130 -4.45 21.66 3.51
CA SER A 130 -3.67 21.31 4.68
C SER A 130 -2.16 21.42 4.40
N ARG A 131 -1.42 21.95 5.39
CA ARG A 131 0.05 22.04 5.33
C ARG A 131 0.65 21.04 6.29
N LEU A 132 1.03 19.89 5.76
CA LEU A 132 1.71 18.87 6.55
C LEU A 132 3.20 19.18 6.69
N SER A 133 3.66 19.26 7.94
CA SER A 133 5.08 19.22 8.26
C SER A 133 5.48 17.78 8.54
N PHE A 134 6.43 17.26 7.76
CA PHE A 134 6.98 15.92 7.97
C PHE A 134 8.42 16.02 8.50
N PRO A 135 8.62 16.17 9.82
CA PRO A 135 9.95 16.20 10.40
C PRO A 135 10.63 14.82 10.24
N PRO A 136 11.96 14.76 10.07
CA PRO A 136 12.70 13.49 9.95
C PRO A 136 12.49 12.52 11.12
N SER A 137 12.10 13.01 12.29
CA SER A 137 11.75 12.17 13.45
C SER A 137 10.60 11.21 13.20
N LEU A 138 9.70 11.49 12.25
CA LEU A 138 8.59 10.61 11.87
C LEU A 138 9.02 9.43 11.01
N LEU A 139 10.24 9.44 10.45
CA LEU A 139 10.76 8.30 9.68
C LEU A 139 10.88 7.05 10.56
N LEU A 140 11.29 7.19 11.81
CA LEU A 140 11.46 6.05 12.70
C LEU A 140 10.12 5.35 13.00
N PRO A 141 9.05 6.04 13.46
CA PRO A 141 7.72 5.45 13.58
C PRO A 141 7.16 4.86 12.27
N LEU A 142 7.42 5.50 11.13
CA LEU A 142 6.97 4.98 9.84
C LEU A 142 7.69 3.67 9.48
N CYS A 143 9.00 3.60 9.70
CA CYS A 143 9.77 2.38 9.47
C CYS A 143 9.32 1.23 10.37
N THR A 144 9.08 1.48 11.67
CA THR A 144 8.60 0.44 12.58
C THR A 144 7.18 -0.02 12.22
N LEU A 145 6.31 0.89 11.81
CA LEU A 145 4.97 0.58 11.30
C LEU A 145 5.05 -0.33 10.06
N LEU A 146 5.89 0.02 9.09
CA LEU A 146 6.06 -0.76 7.85
C LEU A 146 6.63 -2.15 8.13
N LEU A 147 7.60 -2.27 9.04
CA LEU A 147 8.15 -3.56 9.45
C LEU A 147 7.07 -4.45 10.09
N GLY A 148 6.24 -3.88 10.98
CA GLY A 148 5.12 -4.60 11.58
C GLY A 148 4.06 -5.03 10.55
N ALA A 149 3.69 -4.11 9.65
CA ALA A 149 2.70 -4.36 8.60
C ALA A 149 3.17 -5.44 7.61
N TYR A 150 4.44 -5.43 7.20
CA TYR A 150 4.99 -6.51 6.36
C TYR A 150 5.13 -7.82 7.11
N GLY A 151 5.48 -7.80 8.40
CA GLY A 151 5.44 -9.01 9.24
C GLY A 151 4.07 -9.69 9.21
N LEU A 152 3.00 -8.89 9.34
CA LEU A 152 1.63 -9.37 9.17
C LEU A 152 1.33 -9.82 7.73
N SER A 153 1.81 -9.09 6.72
CA SER A 153 1.62 -9.47 5.32
C SER A 153 2.24 -10.83 4.99
N PHE A 154 3.46 -11.10 5.48
CA PHE A 154 4.13 -12.39 5.32
C PHE A 154 3.38 -13.52 6.04
N LEU A 155 2.85 -13.25 7.23
CA LEU A 155 2.01 -14.19 7.97
C LEU A 155 0.75 -14.52 7.17
N MET A 156 0.05 -13.50 6.64
CA MET A 156 -1.15 -13.69 5.81
C MET A 156 -0.83 -14.43 4.51
N GLY A 157 0.30 -14.12 3.87
CA GLY A 157 0.78 -14.84 2.69
C GLY A 157 1.08 -16.32 2.99
N ALA A 158 1.72 -16.61 4.13
CA ALA A 158 1.96 -17.99 4.56
C ALA A 158 0.65 -18.75 4.81
N LEU A 159 -0.33 -18.13 5.48
CA LEU A 159 -1.66 -18.71 5.64
C LEU A 159 -2.34 -18.96 4.29
N ALA A 160 -2.19 -18.06 3.32
CA ALA A 160 -2.76 -18.21 1.99
C ALA A 160 -2.23 -19.44 1.23
N LEU A 161 -0.96 -19.82 1.45
CA LEU A 161 -0.41 -21.07 0.89
C LEU A 161 -1.04 -22.32 1.53
N VAL A 162 -1.26 -22.29 2.84
CA VAL A 162 -1.76 -23.45 3.59
C VAL A 162 -3.24 -23.70 3.28
N PHE A 163 -4.05 -22.65 3.34
CA PHE A 163 -5.51 -22.79 3.24
C PHE A 163 -6.05 -22.75 1.82
N LYS A 164 -5.19 -22.54 0.80
CA LYS A 164 -5.50 -22.49 -0.65
C LYS A 164 -6.54 -21.44 -1.09
N ARG A 165 -7.34 -20.87 -0.18
CA ARG A 165 -8.22 -19.70 -0.35
C ARG A 165 -8.34 -18.94 0.97
N VAL A 166 -8.00 -17.65 0.96
CA VAL A 166 -8.22 -16.73 2.11
C VAL A 166 -9.28 -15.69 1.77
N GLU A 167 -9.58 -15.50 0.49
CA GLU A 167 -10.75 -14.72 0.06
C GLU A 167 -12.04 -15.53 0.27
N GLN A 168 -13.03 -14.88 0.90
CA GLN A 168 -14.40 -15.38 0.94
C GLN A 168 -14.99 -15.34 -0.47
N VAL A 169 -15.55 -16.47 -0.91
CA VAL A 169 -16.41 -16.56 -2.11
C VAL A 169 -17.73 -15.85 -1.83
#